data_AF-A0A932HQ02-F1
#
_entry.id   AF-A0A932HQ02-F1
#
_cell.length_a   1.000
_cell.length_b   1.000
_cell.length_c   1.000
_cell.angle_alpha   90.00
_cell.angle_beta   90.00
_cell.angle_gamma   90.00
#
_symmetry.space_group_name_H-M   'P 1'
#
loop_
_entity.id
_entity.type
_entity.pdbx_description
1 polymer ?
#
loop_
_entity_poly.entity_id
_entity_poly.type
_entity_poly.pdbx_seq_one_letter_code
_entity_poly.pdbx_strand_id
1 'polypeptide(L)'
;MAESSSGNDPTTRPQVLHQTMTSFEFLDIAPNADVQESEFKRLLGYPSDHALEGRALELAAWAREWYRQHGTPWIYARRARTVAMHEGKIRIDGIELSPGKLYERMVQAEAESAMLVAVSAGARCEEYARKLWEEGKPDEYFFLEIYGSAVVEHLVASASFRLCEWADGHDAAVLPHYSPGYPEWAIRDQPALWQLISGKAGKTFPERLEVLETGMLRPKKSLLAVFGITHRTDITPRLTELIPCESCSLPACRYRRTAQKYSLPRIERVPRGEFEQDALPKDGASLQQPAPYTLSLRALRLWSRERLKLNFLADRSVEASFRYDGTTCSNLGRPLAFDYRIRLGTPAEGYPILEATCSPSAGDTGYTHMCEYIKGGRKLMESIANEKPLAGQSLENVFAWKRPYNPAACYCSLESRDHKWGMVFEVLHFALAGQAGGVLSERNGE
;
A
#
# COMPACT_ATOMS: atom_id res chain seq x y z
N MET A 1 -12.96 -59.28 -34.13
CA MET A 1 -14.34 -59.49 -33.65
C MET A 1 -14.34 -58.98 -32.22
N ALA A 2 -14.72 -57.74 -31.90
CA ALA A 2 -16.10 -57.20 -31.86
C ALA A 2 -17.00 -58.13 -31.02
N GLU A 3 -17.69 -57.75 -29.93
CA GLU A 3 -18.20 -56.47 -29.37
C GLU A 3 -18.71 -56.73 -27.92
N SER A 4 -18.53 -55.81 -26.95
CA SER A 4 -19.54 -55.02 -26.16
C SER A 4 -20.64 -55.82 -25.41
N SER A 5 -21.06 -55.57 -24.15
CA SER A 5 -21.45 -54.36 -23.39
C SER A 5 -21.42 -54.70 -21.86
N SER A 6 -20.98 -53.90 -20.89
CA SER A 6 -21.33 -52.55 -20.38
C SER A 6 -22.72 -52.39 -19.74
N GLY A 7 -22.77 -52.44 -18.40
CA GLY A 7 -23.84 -51.92 -17.55
C GLY A 7 -23.23 -51.21 -16.34
N ASN A 8 -23.53 -49.92 -16.18
CA ASN A 8 -22.97 -48.97 -15.20
C ASN A 8 -23.68 -49.02 -13.84
N ASP A 9 -22.90 -48.81 -12.77
CA ASP A 9 -23.33 -48.55 -11.39
C ASP A 9 -22.99 -47.07 -11.02
N PRO A 10 -23.85 -46.31 -10.32
CA PRO A 10 -23.63 -44.89 -10.07
C PRO A 10 -23.04 -44.64 -8.69
N THR A 11 -21.73 -44.42 -8.60
CA THR A 11 -21.10 -43.82 -7.42
C THR A 11 -20.66 -42.39 -7.72
N THR A 12 -21.40 -41.46 -7.16
CA THR A 12 -21.19 -40.02 -7.10
C THR A 12 -19.85 -39.71 -6.42
N ARG A 13 -18.85 -39.32 -7.21
CA ARG A 13 -17.66 -38.61 -6.71
C ARG A 13 -17.99 -37.12 -6.61
N PRO A 14 -17.60 -36.42 -5.53
CA PRO A 14 -17.70 -34.96 -5.51
C PRO A 14 -16.75 -34.40 -6.58
N GLN A 15 -17.31 -33.72 -7.58
CA GLN A 15 -16.56 -32.89 -8.50
C GLN A 15 -15.93 -31.76 -7.69
N VAL A 16 -14.61 -31.86 -7.48
CA VAL A 16 -13.79 -30.71 -7.10
C VAL A 16 -13.87 -29.75 -8.29
N LEU A 17 -14.73 -28.75 -8.16
CA LEU A 17 -14.71 -27.56 -8.98
C LEU A 17 -13.35 -26.87 -8.74
N HIS A 18 -12.34 -27.26 -9.51
CA HIS A 18 -11.20 -26.40 -9.79
C HIS A 18 -11.74 -25.20 -10.57
N GLN A 19 -12.27 -24.21 -9.84
CA GLN A 19 -12.35 -22.86 -10.36
C GLN A 19 -10.91 -22.44 -10.65
N THR A 20 -10.56 -22.40 -11.92
CA THR A 20 -9.35 -21.80 -12.46
C THR A 20 -9.32 -20.34 -12.05
N MET A 21 -8.77 -20.05 -10.87
CA MET A 21 -8.54 -18.69 -10.40
C MET A 21 -7.62 -17.97 -11.38
N THR A 22 -8.09 -16.82 -11.84
CA THR A 22 -7.47 -15.92 -12.82
C THR A 22 -5.99 -15.65 -12.55
N SER A 23 -5.17 -15.75 -13.61
CA SER A 23 -3.74 -15.43 -13.60
C SER A 23 -3.50 -13.97 -13.21
N PHE A 24 -2.73 -13.74 -12.14
CA PHE A 24 -2.28 -12.40 -11.76
C PHE A 24 -0.87 -12.14 -12.29
N GLU A 25 -0.71 -11.04 -13.05
CA GLU A 25 0.58 -10.54 -13.52
C GLU A 25 0.51 -9.03 -13.73
N PHE A 26 1.49 -8.28 -13.23
CA PHE A 26 1.64 -6.86 -13.55
C PHE A 26 3.09 -6.46 -13.79
N LEU A 27 3.23 -5.39 -14.55
CA LEU A 27 4.48 -4.67 -14.76
C LEU A 27 4.16 -3.19 -14.60
N ASP A 28 4.91 -2.52 -13.74
CA ASP A 28 4.90 -1.08 -13.57
C ASP A 28 6.28 -0.55 -13.96
N ILE A 29 6.34 0.18 -15.07
CA ILE A 29 7.58 0.73 -15.63
C ILE A 29 7.87 2.15 -15.13
N ALA A 30 6.97 2.72 -14.34
CA ALA A 30 7.13 4.04 -13.75
C ALA A 30 6.42 4.12 -12.38
N PRO A 31 6.75 3.23 -11.44
CA PRO A 31 6.22 3.28 -10.10
C PRO A 31 6.67 4.57 -9.41
N ASN A 32 5.88 5.01 -8.43
CA ASN A 32 6.33 6.08 -7.55
C ASN A 32 7.61 5.63 -6.80
N ALA A 33 8.61 6.50 -6.77
CA ALA A 33 9.88 6.29 -6.08
C ALA A 33 10.15 7.38 -5.03
N ASP A 34 9.09 7.98 -4.50
CA ASP A 34 9.15 8.93 -3.39
C ASP A 34 9.41 8.18 -2.06
N VAL A 35 10.70 7.96 -1.81
CA VAL A 35 11.21 7.28 -0.63
C VAL A 35 10.91 8.11 0.62
N GLN A 36 10.39 7.50 1.69
CA GLN A 36 10.21 8.21 2.97
C GLN A 36 11.54 8.72 3.54
N GLU A 37 11.54 9.92 4.13
CA GLU A 37 12.75 10.53 4.69
C GLU A 37 13.40 9.66 5.76
N SER A 38 12.60 9.09 6.67
CA SER A 38 13.06 8.21 7.74
C SER A 38 13.79 6.98 7.21
N GLU A 39 13.34 6.42 6.08
CA GLU A 39 13.96 5.24 5.48
C GLU A 39 15.31 5.58 4.84
N PHE A 40 15.38 6.71 4.13
CA PHE A 40 16.64 7.16 3.56
C PHE A 40 17.67 7.48 4.67
N LYS A 41 17.25 8.20 5.72
CA LYS A 41 18.10 8.48 6.90
C LYS A 41 18.61 7.22 7.57
N ARG A 42 17.74 6.22 7.76
CA ARG A 42 18.12 4.93 8.35
C ARG A 42 19.23 4.26 7.54
N LEU A 43 19.11 4.24 6.22
CA LEU A 43 20.11 3.65 5.33
C LEU A 43 21.41 4.47 5.26
N LEU A 44 21.33 5.78 5.45
CA LEU A 44 22.49 6.66 5.64
C LEU A 44 23.17 6.49 7.02
N GLY A 45 22.59 5.71 7.93
CA GLY A 45 23.13 5.48 9.28
C GLY A 45 22.69 6.49 10.34
N TYR A 46 21.73 7.36 10.02
CA TYR A 46 21.15 8.30 10.97
C TYR A 46 19.95 7.70 11.72
N PRO A 47 19.79 7.99 13.03
CA PRO A 47 18.55 7.73 13.76
C PRO A 47 17.33 8.41 13.12
N SER A 48 16.14 7.85 13.36
CA SER A 48 14.90 8.37 12.75
C SER A 48 14.60 9.82 13.14
N ASP A 49 14.92 10.23 14.36
CA ASP A 49 14.67 11.56 14.95
C ASP A 49 15.79 12.58 14.68
N HIS A 50 16.91 12.18 14.07
CA HIS A 50 18.03 13.07 13.83
C HIS A 50 17.76 14.04 12.67
N ALA A 51 17.76 15.35 12.87
CA ALA A 51 17.64 16.31 11.76
C ALA A 51 18.93 16.31 10.92
N LEU A 52 18.82 16.13 9.60
CA LEU A 52 19.98 16.29 8.71
C LEU A 52 20.30 17.78 8.60
N GLU A 53 21.59 18.12 8.69
CA GLU A 53 22.07 19.50 8.63
C GLU A 53 23.27 19.64 7.68
N GLY A 54 23.54 20.87 7.25
CA GLY A 54 24.69 21.23 6.41
C GLY A 54 24.82 20.33 5.17
N ARG A 55 26.04 19.82 4.95
CA ARG A 55 26.37 19.03 3.76
C ARG A 55 25.53 17.75 3.61
N ALA A 56 25.17 17.10 4.71
CA ALA A 56 24.37 15.88 4.66
C ALA A 56 22.93 16.16 4.17
N LEU A 57 22.34 17.30 4.59
CA LEU A 57 21.02 17.73 4.11
C LEU A 57 21.07 18.07 2.61
N GLU A 58 22.09 18.81 2.18
CA GLU A 58 22.31 19.16 0.77
C GLU A 58 22.41 17.92 -0.11
N LEU A 59 23.26 16.95 0.27
CA LEU A 59 23.48 15.73 -0.49
C LEU A 59 22.26 14.81 -0.49
N ALA A 60 21.52 14.74 0.62
CA ALA A 60 20.28 13.97 0.68
C ALA A 60 19.20 14.56 -0.24
N ALA A 61 19.04 15.89 -0.23
CA ALA A 61 18.12 16.60 -1.12
C ALA A 61 18.53 16.45 -2.59
N TRP A 62 19.82 16.60 -2.88
CA TRP A 62 20.38 16.43 -4.21
C TRP A 62 20.18 15.01 -4.75
N ALA A 63 20.46 13.96 -3.95
CA ALA A 63 20.31 12.57 -4.40
C ALA A 63 18.85 12.23 -4.74
N ARG A 64 17.90 12.70 -3.91
CA ARG A 64 16.45 12.61 -4.15
C ARG A 64 16.08 13.27 -5.47
N GLU A 65 16.49 14.51 -5.66
CA GLU A 65 16.16 15.30 -6.83
C GLU A 65 16.77 14.72 -8.11
N TRP A 66 18.04 14.30 -8.04
CA TRP A 66 18.71 13.66 -9.16
C TRP A 66 17.97 12.39 -9.59
N TYR A 67 17.62 11.52 -8.64
CA TYR A 67 16.90 10.28 -8.94
C TYR A 67 15.50 10.56 -9.49
N ARG A 68 14.79 11.56 -8.95
CA ARG A 68 13.47 11.97 -9.47
C ARG A 68 13.53 12.38 -10.95
N GLN A 69 14.61 13.00 -11.38
CA GLN A 69 14.80 13.45 -12.76
C GLN A 69 15.32 12.36 -13.71
N HIS A 70 16.14 11.42 -13.21
CA HIS A 70 16.91 10.51 -14.07
C HIS A 70 16.64 9.02 -13.84
N GLY A 71 16.04 8.67 -12.70
CA GLY A 71 15.79 7.30 -12.29
C GLY A 71 14.79 6.59 -13.20
N THR A 72 14.95 5.27 -13.32
CA THR A 72 14.10 4.41 -14.14
C THR A 72 13.64 3.20 -13.33
N PRO A 73 12.90 3.41 -12.23
CA PRO A 73 12.45 2.32 -11.38
C PRO A 73 11.42 1.45 -12.09
N TRP A 74 11.32 0.18 -11.70
CA TRP A 74 10.23 -0.69 -12.15
C TRP A 74 9.92 -1.81 -11.17
N ILE A 75 8.69 -2.31 -11.24
CA ILE A 75 8.18 -3.44 -10.47
C ILE A 75 7.56 -4.44 -11.43
N TYR A 76 7.92 -5.70 -11.30
CA TYR A 76 7.24 -6.82 -11.93
C TYR A 76 6.76 -7.81 -10.88
N ALA A 77 5.56 -8.33 -11.04
CA ALA A 77 5.06 -9.43 -10.23
C ALA A 77 4.19 -10.38 -11.04
N ARG A 78 4.26 -11.67 -10.72
CA ARG A 78 3.34 -12.69 -11.21
C ARG A 78 3.00 -13.71 -10.13
N ARG A 79 1.83 -14.31 -10.24
CA ARG A 79 1.46 -15.48 -9.43
C ARG A 79 2.17 -16.73 -9.98
N ALA A 80 2.64 -17.59 -9.07
CA ALA A 80 3.06 -18.94 -9.42
C ALA A 80 1.86 -19.77 -9.89
N ARG A 81 2.05 -20.65 -10.87
CA ARG A 81 0.98 -21.54 -11.35
C ARG A 81 0.86 -22.77 -10.46
N THR A 82 1.99 -23.29 -9.99
CA THR A 82 2.03 -24.39 -9.04
C THR A 82 3.00 -24.12 -7.92
N VAL A 83 2.62 -24.51 -6.70
CA VAL A 83 3.46 -24.51 -5.51
C VAL A 83 3.26 -25.85 -4.81
N ALA A 84 4.35 -26.53 -4.47
CA ALA A 84 4.34 -27.72 -3.65
C ALA A 84 5.45 -27.63 -2.61
N MET A 85 5.20 -28.14 -1.41
CA MET A 85 6.13 -28.09 -0.28
C MET A 85 6.42 -29.51 0.21
N HIS A 86 7.69 -29.87 0.33
CA HIS A 86 8.12 -31.21 0.77
C HIS A 86 9.51 -31.14 1.41
N GLU A 87 9.69 -31.77 2.57
CA GLU A 87 11.01 -31.94 3.22
C GLU A 87 11.88 -30.66 3.27
N GLY A 88 11.32 -29.53 3.72
CA GLY A 88 12.08 -28.28 3.82
C GLY A 88 12.33 -27.55 2.50
N LYS A 89 11.79 -28.07 1.39
CA LYS A 89 11.93 -27.49 0.05
C LYS A 89 10.60 -26.99 -0.50
N ILE A 90 10.68 -26.01 -1.39
CA ILE A 90 9.53 -25.47 -2.12
C ILE A 90 9.77 -25.69 -3.60
N ARG A 91 8.84 -26.39 -4.26
CA ARG A 91 8.80 -26.53 -5.71
C ARG A 91 7.79 -25.57 -6.29
N ILE A 92 8.26 -24.53 -6.97
CA ILE A 92 7.43 -23.51 -7.62
C ILE A 92 7.53 -23.74 -9.12
N ASP A 93 6.41 -23.89 -9.82
CA ASP A 93 6.39 -23.94 -11.29
C ASP A 93 7.31 -24.99 -11.94
N GLY A 94 7.67 -26.04 -11.19
CA GLY A 94 8.58 -27.12 -11.57
C GLY A 94 10.04 -26.96 -11.09
N ILE A 95 10.41 -25.80 -10.55
CA ILE A 95 11.76 -25.51 -10.06
C ILE A 95 11.79 -25.65 -8.54
N GLU A 96 12.76 -26.40 -8.03
CA GLU A 96 12.95 -26.64 -6.61
C GLU A 96 13.89 -25.61 -6.00
N LEU A 97 13.47 -25.02 -4.87
CA LEU A 97 14.21 -24.06 -4.06
C LEU A 97 14.39 -24.62 -2.65
N SER A 98 15.45 -24.21 -1.96
CA SER A 98 15.73 -24.62 -0.57
C SER A 98 15.77 -23.40 0.35
N PRO A 99 14.61 -22.77 0.65
CA PRO A 99 14.59 -21.42 1.18
C PRO A 99 14.53 -21.35 2.72
N GLY A 100 14.82 -22.46 3.42
CA GLY A 100 14.90 -22.57 4.88
C GLY A 100 13.71 -21.92 5.59
N LYS A 101 13.92 -20.73 6.14
CA LYS A 101 12.89 -19.97 6.87
C LYS A 101 11.62 -19.68 6.06
N LEU A 102 11.70 -19.49 4.75
CA LEU A 102 10.49 -19.28 3.94
C LEU A 102 9.61 -20.53 3.91
N TYR A 103 10.20 -21.72 3.86
CA TYR A 103 9.45 -22.97 3.90
C TYR A 103 8.65 -23.08 5.20
N GLU A 104 9.30 -22.83 6.34
CA GLU A 104 8.65 -22.85 7.66
C GLU A 104 7.49 -21.87 7.72
N ARG A 105 7.69 -20.63 7.23
CA ARG A 105 6.66 -19.58 7.19
C ARG A 105 5.47 -20.00 6.34
N MET A 106 5.72 -20.57 5.16
CA MET A 106 4.67 -20.99 4.25
C MET A 106 3.89 -22.20 4.80
N VAL A 107 4.56 -23.16 5.43
CA VAL A 107 3.89 -24.30 6.10
C VAL A 107 3.07 -23.82 7.28
N GLN A 108 3.63 -22.99 8.17
CA GLN A 108 2.92 -22.49 9.35
C GLN A 108 1.69 -21.66 8.98
N ALA A 109 1.76 -20.92 7.87
CA ALA A 109 0.66 -20.11 7.37
C ALA A 109 -0.31 -20.89 6.48
N GLU A 110 -0.10 -22.19 6.24
CA GLU A 110 -0.88 -22.98 5.28
C GLU A 110 -0.95 -22.31 3.90
N ALA A 111 0.18 -21.77 3.43
CA ALA A 111 0.25 -21.06 2.16
C ALA A 111 0.21 -22.04 0.97
N GLU A 112 -0.78 -21.87 0.10
CA GLU A 112 -1.03 -22.77 -1.04
C GLU A 112 -0.46 -22.23 -2.36
N SER A 113 -0.07 -20.97 -2.39
CA SER A 113 0.40 -20.28 -3.59
C SER A 113 1.49 -19.26 -3.23
N ALA A 114 2.12 -18.68 -4.25
CA ALA A 114 3.12 -17.64 -4.09
C ALA A 114 3.03 -16.56 -5.17
N MET A 115 3.43 -15.33 -4.83
CA MET A 115 3.76 -14.26 -5.76
C MET A 115 5.27 -14.17 -5.91
N LEU A 116 5.72 -14.05 -7.15
CA LEU A 116 7.12 -13.89 -7.52
C LEU A 116 7.32 -12.46 -8.01
N VAL A 117 8.24 -11.74 -7.40
CA VAL A 117 8.43 -10.30 -7.60
C VAL A 117 9.87 -9.99 -7.97
N ALA A 118 10.04 -9.10 -8.95
CA ALA A 118 11.31 -8.45 -9.25
C ALA A 118 11.12 -6.94 -9.20
N VAL A 119 12.06 -6.23 -8.57
CA VAL A 119 12.12 -4.77 -8.59
C VAL A 119 13.52 -4.31 -8.91
N SER A 120 13.64 -3.12 -9.50
CA SER A 120 14.92 -2.45 -9.71
C SER A 120 14.74 -0.94 -9.65
N ALA A 121 15.74 -0.24 -9.10
CA ALA A 121 15.84 1.20 -9.14
C ALA A 121 16.40 1.72 -10.49
N GLY A 122 16.67 0.84 -11.45
CA GLY A 122 17.22 1.21 -12.75
C GLY A 122 18.75 1.26 -12.78
N ALA A 123 19.34 0.95 -13.92
CA ALA A 123 20.79 0.98 -14.13
C ALA A 123 21.41 2.39 -13.99
N ARG A 124 20.67 3.43 -14.39
CA ARG A 124 21.18 4.81 -14.49
C ARG A 124 21.73 5.37 -13.18
N CYS A 125 21.07 5.04 -12.06
CA CYS A 125 21.50 5.49 -10.74
C CYS A 125 22.88 4.94 -10.38
N GLU A 126 23.12 3.66 -10.65
CA GLU A 126 24.40 3.00 -10.40
C GLU A 126 25.49 3.49 -11.36
N GLU A 127 25.15 3.67 -12.65
CA GLU A 127 26.08 4.18 -13.66
C GLU A 127 26.56 5.58 -13.32
N TYR A 128 25.65 6.47 -12.93
CA TYR A 128 26.00 7.84 -12.55
C TYR A 128 26.73 7.92 -11.21
N ALA A 129 26.34 7.09 -10.24
CA ALA A 129 27.10 6.98 -9.00
C ALA A 129 28.55 6.57 -9.28
N ARG A 130 28.78 5.54 -10.11
CA ARG A 130 30.14 5.12 -10.50
C ARG A 130 30.93 6.25 -11.14
N LYS A 131 30.31 7.07 -11.99
CA LYS A 131 30.95 8.28 -12.54
C LYS A 131 31.38 9.27 -11.45
N LEU A 132 30.54 9.53 -10.45
CA LEU A 132 30.89 10.41 -9.31
C LEU A 132 32.09 9.87 -8.52
N TRP A 133 32.17 8.56 -8.34
CA TRP A 133 33.34 7.93 -7.71
C TRP A 133 34.62 8.16 -8.53
N GLU A 134 34.56 7.94 -9.85
CA GLU A 134 35.68 8.17 -10.78
C GLU A 134 36.11 9.65 -10.82
N GLU A 135 35.19 10.58 -10.59
CA GLU A 135 35.44 12.02 -10.48
C GLU A 135 35.99 12.47 -9.11
N GLY A 136 36.19 11.55 -8.16
CA GLY A 136 36.67 11.88 -6.82
C GLY A 136 35.62 12.57 -5.94
N LYS A 137 34.34 12.26 -6.15
CA LYS A 137 33.18 12.75 -5.38
C LYS A 137 32.56 11.64 -4.53
N PRO A 138 33.24 11.18 -3.47
CA PRO A 138 32.82 10.02 -2.69
C PRO A 138 31.53 10.26 -1.90
N ASP A 139 31.25 11.50 -1.49
CA ASP A 139 30.05 11.82 -0.71
C ASP A 139 28.80 11.77 -1.60
N GLU A 140 28.83 12.41 -2.77
CA GLU A 140 27.77 12.34 -3.78
C GLU A 140 27.53 10.90 -4.23
N TYR A 141 28.61 10.15 -4.49
CA TYR A 141 28.54 8.72 -4.77
C TYR A 141 27.77 7.98 -3.69
N PHE A 142 28.17 8.15 -2.43
CA PHE A 142 27.59 7.44 -1.29
C PHE A 142 26.11 7.76 -1.14
N PHE A 143 25.74 9.05 -1.15
CA PHE A 143 24.34 9.44 -0.98
C PHE A 143 23.44 8.92 -2.11
N LEU A 144 23.92 8.94 -3.36
CA LEU A 144 23.15 8.42 -4.49
C LEU A 144 23.03 6.89 -4.46
N GLU A 145 24.10 6.18 -4.12
CA GLU A 145 24.10 4.72 -3.93
C GLU A 145 23.14 4.27 -2.84
N ILE A 146 23.14 4.97 -1.72
CA ILE A 146 22.23 4.69 -0.60
C ILE A 146 20.80 5.02 -1.00
N TYR A 147 20.57 6.12 -1.72
CA TYR A 147 19.24 6.48 -2.21
C TYR A 147 18.67 5.41 -3.15
N GLY A 148 19.47 4.89 -4.10
CA GLY A 148 19.05 3.79 -4.97
C GLY A 148 18.68 2.52 -4.19
N SER A 149 19.32 2.26 -3.05
CA SER A 149 18.96 1.15 -2.15
C SER A 149 17.62 1.40 -1.45
N ALA A 150 17.39 2.65 -1.03
CA ALA A 150 16.14 3.08 -0.42
C ALA A 150 14.96 3.01 -1.40
N VAL A 151 15.21 3.29 -2.69
CA VAL A 151 14.22 3.08 -3.75
C VAL A 151 13.85 1.61 -3.87
N VAL A 152 14.81 0.67 -3.88
CA VAL A 152 14.51 -0.77 -3.92
C VAL A 152 13.59 -1.18 -2.76
N GLU A 153 13.91 -0.80 -1.53
CA GLU A 153 13.07 -1.09 -0.36
C GLU A 153 11.65 -0.51 -0.53
N HIS A 154 11.54 0.72 -1.07
CA HIS A 154 10.26 1.36 -1.41
C HIS A 154 9.46 0.60 -2.47
N LEU A 155 10.13 0.10 -3.51
CA LEU A 155 9.47 -0.63 -4.59
C LEU A 155 8.94 -1.99 -4.10
N VAL A 156 9.68 -2.70 -3.24
CA VAL A 156 9.21 -3.96 -2.64
C VAL A 156 8.01 -3.74 -1.73
N ALA A 157 8.04 -2.69 -0.90
CA ALA A 157 6.89 -2.34 -0.06
C ALA A 157 5.67 -1.95 -0.91
N SER A 158 5.87 -1.18 -1.98
CA SER A 158 4.82 -0.83 -2.93
C SER A 158 4.24 -2.05 -3.64
N ALA A 159 5.07 -3.01 -4.01
CA ALA A 159 4.63 -4.29 -4.56
C ALA A 159 3.80 -5.06 -3.53
N SER A 160 4.30 -5.19 -2.29
CA SER A 160 3.57 -5.84 -1.18
C SER A 160 2.18 -5.26 -0.99
N PHE A 161 2.03 -3.93 -1.02
CA PHE A 161 0.73 -3.28 -0.89
C PHE A 161 -0.24 -3.70 -1.99
N ARG A 162 0.19 -3.68 -3.27
CA ARG A 162 -0.64 -4.12 -4.40
C ARG A 162 -1.01 -5.59 -4.31
N LEU A 163 -0.10 -6.42 -3.83
CA LEU A 163 -0.37 -7.84 -3.62
C LEU A 163 -1.40 -8.05 -2.50
N CYS A 164 -1.31 -7.30 -1.39
CA CYS A 164 -2.31 -7.33 -0.33
C CYS A 164 -3.68 -6.87 -0.83
N GLU A 165 -3.75 -5.75 -1.57
CA GLU A 165 -5.02 -5.27 -2.15
C GLU A 165 -5.67 -6.31 -3.09
N TRP A 166 -4.85 -7.00 -3.87
CA TRP A 166 -5.31 -8.12 -4.69
C TRP A 166 -5.82 -9.27 -3.81
N ALA A 167 -5.07 -9.68 -2.78
CA ALA A 167 -5.42 -10.80 -1.90
C ALA A 167 -6.70 -10.53 -1.09
N ASP A 168 -6.91 -9.30 -0.62
CA ASP A 168 -8.14 -8.86 0.04
C ASP A 168 -9.37 -8.98 -0.89
N GLY A 169 -9.17 -8.94 -2.21
CA GLY A 169 -10.23 -9.21 -3.19
C GLY A 169 -10.53 -10.69 -3.44
N HIS A 170 -9.74 -11.60 -2.86
CA HIS A 170 -9.79 -13.04 -3.10
C HIS A 170 -9.81 -13.86 -1.79
N ASP A 171 -10.25 -13.26 -0.69
CA ASP A 171 -10.30 -13.88 0.64
C ASP A 171 -8.97 -14.55 1.02
N ALA A 172 -7.87 -13.84 0.75
CA ALA A 172 -6.51 -14.31 0.97
C ALA A 172 -5.66 -13.25 1.67
N ALA A 173 -4.55 -13.68 2.26
CA ALA A 173 -3.53 -12.83 2.84
C ALA A 173 -2.16 -13.12 2.21
N VAL A 174 -1.30 -12.11 2.19
CA VAL A 174 0.06 -12.17 1.64
C VAL A 174 1.07 -12.19 2.77
N LEU A 175 1.96 -13.18 2.78
CA LEU A 175 3.05 -13.26 3.74
C LEU A 175 4.15 -12.24 3.40
N PRO A 176 4.91 -11.73 4.39
CA PRO A 176 6.07 -10.89 4.14
C PRO A 176 7.05 -11.55 3.17
N HIS A 177 7.65 -10.74 2.30
CA HIS A 177 8.59 -11.25 1.31
C HIS A 177 9.81 -11.91 1.94
N TYR A 178 10.39 -12.82 1.17
CA TYR A 178 11.69 -13.42 1.46
C TYR A 178 12.49 -13.53 0.16
N SER A 179 13.82 -13.51 0.28
CA SER A 179 14.73 -13.48 -0.87
C SER A 179 15.97 -14.33 -0.61
N PRO A 180 16.58 -14.97 -1.62
CA PRO A 180 17.87 -15.62 -1.46
C PRO A 180 18.93 -14.64 -0.92
N GLY A 181 19.78 -15.11 -0.02
CA GLY A 181 20.72 -14.29 0.76
C GLY A 181 20.18 -13.85 2.14
N TYR A 182 18.88 -14.00 2.39
CA TYR A 182 18.33 -13.88 3.75
C TYR A 182 18.75 -15.08 4.60
N PRO A 183 18.65 -15.00 5.95
CA PRO A 183 19.00 -16.12 6.83
C PRO A 183 18.39 -17.44 6.38
N GLU A 184 19.19 -18.50 6.35
CA GLU A 184 18.74 -19.85 5.96
C GLU A 184 18.22 -19.99 4.51
N TRP A 185 18.39 -18.98 3.65
CA TRP A 185 18.18 -19.10 2.21
C TRP A 185 19.46 -18.77 1.45
N ALA A 186 20.10 -19.81 0.89
CA ALA A 186 21.34 -19.66 0.17
C ALA A 186 21.20 -18.80 -1.09
N ILE A 187 22.11 -17.83 -1.27
CA ILE A 187 22.14 -16.93 -2.44
C ILE A 187 22.27 -17.67 -3.78
N ARG A 188 22.76 -18.92 -3.78
CA ARG A 188 22.83 -19.79 -4.97
C ARG A 188 21.48 -20.08 -5.62
N ASP A 189 20.37 -19.88 -4.92
CA ASP A 189 19.02 -20.04 -5.47
C ASP A 189 18.56 -18.81 -6.27
N GLN A 190 19.33 -17.70 -6.26
CA GLN A 190 18.99 -16.48 -7.00
C GLN A 190 18.79 -16.70 -8.51
N PRO A 191 19.64 -17.46 -9.24
CA PRO A 191 19.43 -17.73 -10.66
C PRO A 191 18.15 -18.53 -10.92
N ALA A 192 17.84 -19.50 -10.05
CA ALA A 192 16.62 -20.31 -10.14
C ALA A 192 15.36 -19.45 -9.90
N LEU A 193 15.40 -18.53 -8.92
CA LEU A 193 14.33 -17.56 -8.69
C LEU A 193 14.17 -16.59 -9.87
N TRP A 194 15.27 -16.13 -10.48
CA TRP A 194 15.18 -15.30 -11.66
C TRP A 194 14.58 -16.05 -12.86
N GLN A 195 14.95 -17.32 -13.06
CA GLN A 195 14.36 -18.17 -14.09
C GLN A 195 12.85 -18.34 -13.87
N LEU A 196 12.43 -18.51 -12.61
CA LEU A 196 11.02 -18.52 -12.26
C LEU A 196 10.33 -17.22 -12.67
N ILE A 197 10.88 -16.06 -12.29
CA ILE A 197 10.26 -14.77 -12.58
C ILE A 197 10.20 -14.51 -14.09
N SER A 198 11.34 -14.61 -14.78
CA SER A 198 11.51 -14.20 -16.18
C SER A 198 11.06 -15.24 -17.20
N GLY A 199 11.25 -16.53 -16.93
CA GLY A 199 11.01 -17.61 -17.90
C GLY A 199 9.54 -17.86 -18.23
N LYS A 200 8.62 -17.34 -17.39
CA LYS A 200 7.17 -17.37 -17.63
C LYS A 200 6.55 -15.97 -17.63
N ALA A 201 7.38 -14.92 -17.80
CA ALA A 201 6.87 -13.57 -17.89
C ALA A 201 6.14 -13.36 -19.23
N GLY A 202 4.90 -12.89 -19.16
CA GLY A 202 4.13 -12.47 -20.33
C GLY A 202 4.50 -11.05 -20.79
N LYS A 203 5.44 -10.39 -20.11
CA LYS A 203 5.81 -9.00 -20.33
C LYS A 203 7.32 -8.84 -20.50
N THR A 204 7.71 -7.91 -21.36
CA THR A 204 9.11 -7.52 -21.55
C THR A 204 9.53 -6.55 -20.45
N PHE A 205 10.61 -6.87 -19.74
CA PHE A 205 11.18 -5.99 -18.74
C PHE A 205 11.75 -4.71 -19.39
N PRO A 206 11.64 -3.54 -18.74
CA PRO A 206 12.12 -2.27 -19.29
C PRO A 206 13.65 -2.20 -19.41
N GLU A 207 14.36 -2.97 -18.59
CA GLU A 207 15.81 -3.13 -18.65
C GLU A 207 16.21 -4.59 -18.40
N ARG A 208 17.44 -4.94 -18.79
CA ARG A 208 17.99 -6.27 -18.55
C ARG A 208 18.40 -6.40 -17.08
N LEU A 209 17.82 -7.37 -16.39
CA LEU A 209 18.29 -7.85 -15.09
C LEU A 209 19.14 -9.12 -15.31
N GLU A 210 20.36 -9.09 -14.81
CA GLU A 210 21.32 -10.18 -14.89
C GLU A 210 21.63 -10.70 -13.48
N VAL A 211 21.68 -12.02 -13.32
CA VAL A 211 22.19 -12.68 -12.11
C VAL A 211 23.61 -13.12 -12.40
N LEU A 212 24.57 -12.59 -11.64
CA LEU A 212 25.99 -12.93 -11.75
C LEU A 212 26.25 -14.32 -11.15
N GLU A 213 27.41 -14.91 -11.44
CA GLU A 213 27.82 -16.22 -10.89
C GLU A 213 27.85 -16.24 -9.35
N THR A 214 28.10 -15.09 -8.73
CA THR A 214 28.08 -14.91 -7.27
C THR A 214 26.66 -14.88 -6.68
N GLY A 215 25.62 -14.86 -7.53
CA GLY A 215 24.23 -14.62 -7.15
C GLY A 215 23.87 -13.14 -6.98
N MET A 216 24.82 -12.22 -7.16
CA MET A 216 24.54 -10.79 -7.18
C MET A 216 23.74 -10.37 -8.41
N LEU A 217 22.96 -9.29 -8.30
CA LEU A 217 22.17 -8.76 -9.39
C LEU A 217 22.87 -7.59 -10.09
N ARG A 218 22.60 -7.44 -11.39
CA ARG A 218 22.91 -6.24 -12.18
C ARG A 218 21.63 -5.79 -12.90
N PRO A 219 21.14 -4.56 -12.68
CA PRO A 219 21.69 -3.53 -11.78
C PRO A 219 21.75 -3.96 -10.31
N LYS A 220 22.75 -3.48 -9.58
CA LYS A 220 23.00 -3.80 -8.16
C LYS A 220 21.82 -3.39 -7.28
N LYS A 221 21.13 -2.31 -7.64
CA LYS A 221 19.93 -1.83 -6.95
C LYS A 221 18.69 -2.55 -7.47
N SER A 222 18.67 -3.87 -7.31
CA SER A 222 17.56 -4.75 -7.66
C SER A 222 17.29 -5.76 -6.55
N LEU A 223 16.09 -6.31 -6.52
CA LEU A 223 15.71 -7.37 -5.58
C LEU A 223 14.72 -8.34 -6.23
N LEU A 224 14.93 -9.64 -5.98
CA LEU A 224 13.99 -10.71 -6.32
C LEU A 224 13.37 -11.24 -5.02
N ALA A 225 12.07 -11.43 -5.00
CA ALA A 225 11.33 -11.80 -3.79
C ALA A 225 10.24 -12.82 -4.07
N VAL A 226 9.97 -13.64 -3.05
CA VAL A 226 8.82 -14.54 -2.98
C VAL A 226 7.92 -14.11 -1.83
N PHE A 227 6.63 -14.00 -2.10
CA PHE A 227 5.59 -13.77 -1.10
C PHE A 227 4.67 -14.99 -1.09
N GLY A 228 4.47 -15.63 0.07
CA GLY A 228 3.47 -16.69 0.19
C GLY A 228 2.05 -16.12 0.18
N ILE A 229 1.08 -16.92 -0.29
CA ILE A 229 -0.35 -16.57 -0.28
C ILE A 229 -1.08 -17.64 0.53
N THR A 230 -1.89 -17.22 1.49
CA THR A 230 -2.71 -18.10 2.33
C THR A 230 -4.16 -17.63 2.36
N HIS A 231 -5.10 -18.57 2.52
CA HIS A 231 -6.52 -18.27 2.78
C HIS A 231 -6.84 -18.14 4.28
N ARG A 232 -5.84 -18.36 5.16
CA ARG A 232 -5.92 -18.08 6.59
C ARG A 232 -5.89 -16.57 6.85
N THR A 233 -7.00 -15.89 6.63
CA THR A 233 -7.09 -14.45 6.90
C THR A 233 -7.09 -14.14 8.40
N ASP A 234 -7.40 -15.11 9.25
CA ASP A 234 -7.39 -15.02 10.71
C ASP A 234 -5.97 -14.83 11.30
N ILE A 235 -4.93 -15.27 10.60
CA ILE A 235 -3.53 -15.13 11.05
C ILE A 235 -2.89 -13.81 10.62
N THR A 236 -3.58 -12.99 9.83
CA THR A 236 -3.09 -11.68 9.35
C THR A 236 -2.49 -10.81 10.46
N PRO A 237 -3.10 -10.70 11.66
CA PRO A 237 -2.52 -9.93 12.76
C PRO A 237 -1.18 -10.45 13.29
N ARG A 238 -0.84 -11.72 13.02
CA ARG A 238 0.41 -12.37 13.45
C ARG A 238 1.49 -12.36 12.36
N LEU A 239 1.14 -12.01 11.12
CA LEU A 239 2.12 -11.97 10.01
C LEU A 239 3.23 -10.94 10.23
N THR A 240 2.94 -9.90 11.02
CA THR A 240 3.92 -8.92 11.53
C THR A 240 5.05 -9.58 12.33
N GLU A 241 4.79 -10.66 13.06
CA GLU A 241 5.83 -11.38 13.83
C GLU A 241 6.90 -12.00 12.91
N LEU A 242 6.56 -12.24 11.63
CA LEU A 242 7.49 -12.74 10.62
C LEU A 242 8.46 -11.66 10.09
N ILE A 243 8.22 -10.40 10.42
CA ILE A 243 9.11 -9.28 10.09
C ILE A 243 10.24 -9.21 11.13
N PRO A 244 11.52 -9.42 10.77
CA PRO A 244 12.60 -9.54 11.75
C PRO A 244 12.73 -8.34 12.70
N CYS A 245 12.51 -7.12 12.21
CA CYS A 245 12.59 -5.92 13.04
C CYS A 245 11.41 -5.79 14.03
N GLU A 246 10.29 -6.48 13.79
CA GLU A 246 9.13 -6.45 14.68
C GLU A 246 9.26 -7.51 15.78
N SER A 247 9.83 -8.67 15.48
CA SER A 247 10.13 -9.73 16.46
C SER A 247 11.50 -9.59 17.15
N CYS A 248 12.32 -8.60 16.77
CA CYS A 248 13.61 -8.34 17.41
C CYS A 248 13.46 -7.89 18.87
N SER A 249 14.13 -8.57 19.80
CA SER A 249 14.12 -8.27 21.24
C SER A 249 15.05 -7.15 21.68
N LEU A 250 15.83 -6.54 20.78
CA LEU A 250 16.77 -5.46 21.10
C LEU A 250 16.02 -4.20 21.56
N PRO A 251 16.06 -3.81 22.86
CA PRO A 251 15.34 -2.65 23.36
C PRO A 251 15.89 -1.36 22.75
N ALA A 252 15.01 -0.38 22.53
CA ALA A 252 15.36 0.98 22.07
C ALA A 252 16.27 1.04 20.83
N CYS A 253 16.19 0.06 19.92
CA CYS A 253 16.95 0.07 18.67
C CYS A 253 16.58 1.31 17.83
N ARG A 254 17.48 2.29 17.76
CA ARG A 254 17.32 3.55 17.00
C ARG A 254 17.29 3.37 15.47
N TYR A 255 17.56 2.15 15.01
CA TYR A 255 17.61 1.74 13.61
C TYR A 255 16.53 0.70 13.27
N ARG A 256 15.63 0.39 14.21
CA ARG A 256 14.56 -0.57 13.99
C ARG A 256 13.79 -0.14 12.76
N ARG A 257 13.68 -1.03 11.76
CA ARG A 257 12.81 -0.78 10.61
C ARG A 257 11.40 -0.67 11.16
N THR A 258 10.83 0.52 11.15
CA THR A 258 9.39 0.67 11.07
C THR A 258 9.00 0.02 9.75
N ALA A 259 8.04 -0.90 9.76
CA ALA A 259 7.48 -1.39 8.52
C ALA A 259 7.20 -0.17 7.63
N GLN A 260 7.58 -0.25 6.35
CA GLN A 260 7.10 0.68 5.33
C GLN A 260 5.59 0.41 5.16
N LYS A 261 4.84 0.72 6.20
CA LYS A 261 3.49 1.13 6.06
C LYS A 261 3.64 2.40 5.22
N TYR A 262 2.93 2.48 4.10
CA TYR A 262 2.70 3.71 3.33
C TYR A 262 3.65 4.00 2.15
N SER A 263 3.44 3.24 1.08
CA SER A 263 3.61 3.77 -0.29
C SER A 263 2.34 4.50 -0.72
N LEU A 264 2.50 5.63 -1.42
CA LEU A 264 1.43 6.48 -1.95
C LEU A 264 0.40 5.68 -2.79
N PRO A 265 -0.93 5.76 -2.55
CA PRO A 265 -1.89 5.28 -3.51
C PRO A 265 -1.72 6.10 -4.79
N ARG A 266 -1.87 5.41 -5.92
CA ARG A 266 -1.87 6.04 -7.24
C ARG A 266 -3.09 6.97 -7.30
N ILE A 267 -2.88 8.24 -7.65
CA ILE A 267 -3.98 9.16 -7.93
C ILE A 267 -4.77 8.59 -9.11
N GLU A 268 -5.95 8.02 -8.85
CA GLU A 268 -6.85 7.51 -9.87
C GLU A 268 -7.70 8.69 -10.38
N ARG A 269 -7.56 9.02 -11.67
CA ARG A 269 -8.60 9.80 -12.35
C ARG A 269 -9.75 8.86 -12.66
N VAL A 270 -10.89 9.04 -12.01
CA VAL A 270 -12.10 8.24 -12.25
C VAL A 270 -12.69 8.63 -13.61
N PRO A 271 -12.68 7.74 -14.63
CA PRO A 271 -13.34 8.02 -15.90
C PRO A 271 -14.86 7.88 -15.76
N ARG A 272 -15.60 8.63 -16.57
CA ARG A 272 -17.06 8.62 -16.65
C ARG A 272 -17.54 7.22 -17.07
N GLY A 273 -18.01 6.42 -16.12
CA GLY A 273 -18.65 5.14 -16.37
C GLY A 273 -20.10 5.34 -16.83
N GLU A 274 -20.41 4.75 -17.98
CA GLU A 274 -21.70 4.61 -18.67
C GLU A 274 -22.94 4.65 -17.77
N PHE A 275 -23.58 5.82 -17.69
CA PHE A 275 -25.00 5.96 -17.36
C PHE A 275 -25.64 6.66 -18.56
N GLU A 276 -26.69 6.06 -19.11
CA GLU A 276 -27.40 6.55 -20.29
C GLU A 276 -27.81 8.02 -20.11
N GLN A 277 -27.52 8.80 -21.16
CA GLN A 277 -27.83 10.22 -21.24
C GLN A 277 -29.32 10.41 -21.51
N ASP A 278 -30.02 10.99 -20.56
CA ASP A 278 -31.12 11.89 -20.88
C ASP A 278 -30.79 13.30 -20.35
N ALA A 279 -30.79 14.25 -21.27
CA ALA A 279 -30.36 15.62 -21.05
C ALA A 279 -31.39 16.41 -20.23
N LEU A 280 -30.97 16.96 -19.09
CA LEU A 280 -31.72 17.96 -18.31
C LEU A 280 -30.76 19.02 -17.73
N PRO A 281 -31.27 20.23 -17.37
CA PRO A 281 -30.61 21.49 -17.65
C PRO A 281 -29.55 21.89 -16.62
N LYS A 282 -28.59 22.69 -17.09
CA LYS A 282 -27.59 23.37 -16.28
C LYS A 282 -28.27 24.47 -15.46
N ASP A 283 -28.40 24.27 -14.15
CA ASP A 283 -28.36 25.33 -13.14
C ASP A 283 -28.21 24.71 -11.73
N GLY A 284 -27.22 25.20 -10.96
CA GLY A 284 -26.95 24.83 -9.57
C GLY A 284 -25.64 24.08 -9.37
N ALA A 285 -24.69 24.70 -8.66
CA ALA A 285 -23.32 24.22 -8.46
C ALA A 285 -23.24 22.73 -8.07
N SER A 286 -22.84 21.91 -9.05
CA SER A 286 -22.52 20.49 -8.86
C SER A 286 -21.02 20.38 -8.60
N LEU A 287 -20.65 19.55 -7.61
CA LEU A 287 -19.26 19.15 -7.41
C LEU A 287 -18.66 18.65 -8.73
N GLN A 288 -17.49 19.16 -9.10
CA GLN A 288 -16.86 18.89 -10.39
C GLN A 288 -16.43 17.43 -10.52
N GLN A 289 -16.75 16.84 -11.68
CA GLN A 289 -16.30 15.52 -12.10
C GLN A 289 -15.76 15.62 -13.54
N PRO A 290 -14.61 14.99 -13.86
CA PRO A 290 -13.82 14.08 -13.03
C PRO A 290 -12.96 14.81 -11.98
N ALA A 291 -12.90 14.27 -10.76
CA ALA A 291 -12.04 14.78 -9.69
C ALA A 291 -10.78 13.92 -9.49
N PRO A 292 -9.63 14.50 -9.09
CA PRO A 292 -8.37 13.79 -8.94
C PRO A 292 -8.23 13.16 -7.55
N TYR A 293 -8.96 12.08 -7.29
CA TYR A 293 -8.90 11.37 -6.01
C TYR A 293 -7.54 10.72 -5.77
N THR A 294 -7.06 10.80 -4.52
CA THR A 294 -5.88 10.07 -4.06
C THR A 294 -6.24 8.65 -3.62
N LEU A 295 -7.48 8.42 -3.18
CA LEU A 295 -8.01 7.09 -2.87
C LEU A 295 -8.40 6.32 -4.13
N SER A 296 -8.25 4.98 -4.10
CA SER A 296 -8.74 4.13 -5.19
C SER A 296 -10.27 4.14 -5.26
N LEU A 297 -10.82 3.95 -6.45
CA LEU A 297 -12.27 3.92 -6.68
C LEU A 297 -12.97 2.84 -5.83
N ARG A 298 -12.29 1.71 -5.58
CA ARG A 298 -12.80 0.65 -4.68
C ARG A 298 -12.90 1.16 -3.25
N ALA A 299 -11.85 1.80 -2.73
CA ALA A 299 -11.85 2.37 -1.38
C ALA A 299 -12.93 3.44 -1.23
N LEU A 300 -13.06 4.34 -2.21
CA LEU A 300 -14.10 5.37 -2.23
C LEU A 300 -15.50 4.76 -2.15
N ARG A 301 -15.80 3.74 -2.98
CA ARG A 301 -17.10 3.04 -2.98
C ARG A 301 -17.36 2.28 -1.68
N LEU A 302 -16.36 1.57 -1.17
CA LEU A 302 -16.50 0.77 0.04
C LEU A 302 -16.74 1.67 1.25
N TRP A 303 -15.91 2.71 1.41
CA TRP A 303 -15.97 3.58 2.58
C TRP A 303 -17.16 4.54 2.54
N SER A 304 -17.60 4.98 1.35
CA SER A 304 -18.85 5.75 1.25
C SER A 304 -20.08 4.94 1.67
N ARG A 305 -20.06 3.62 1.47
CA ARG A 305 -21.14 2.71 1.86
C ARG A 305 -21.08 2.29 3.33
N GLU A 306 -19.90 1.95 3.83
CA GLU A 306 -19.75 1.24 5.10
C GLU A 306 -19.31 2.13 6.25
N ARG A 307 -18.64 3.25 5.95
CA ARG A 307 -18.01 4.11 6.95
C ARG A 307 -18.60 5.50 7.03
N LEU A 308 -19.31 5.93 5.99
CA LEU A 308 -19.95 7.24 5.90
C LEU A 308 -21.46 7.11 6.14
N LYS A 309 -22.01 8.01 6.94
CA LYS A 309 -23.45 8.28 7.01
C LYS A 309 -23.69 9.74 6.70
N LEU A 310 -24.71 10.00 5.89
CA LEU A 310 -25.13 11.33 5.49
C LEU A 310 -26.57 11.56 5.97
N ASN A 311 -26.81 12.73 6.54
CA ASN A 311 -28.11 13.23 6.91
C ASN A 311 -28.32 14.59 6.22
N PHE A 312 -29.33 14.68 5.38
CA PHE A 312 -29.65 15.90 4.63
C PHE A 312 -30.69 16.70 5.41
N LEU A 313 -30.36 17.97 5.68
CA LEU A 313 -31.24 18.88 6.40
C LEU A 313 -32.21 19.59 5.44
N ALA A 314 -33.24 20.23 6.01
CA ALA A 314 -34.30 20.89 5.24
C ALA A 314 -33.78 22.02 4.32
N ASP A 315 -32.70 22.68 4.70
CA ASP A 315 -32.01 23.71 3.91
C ASP A 315 -31.00 23.13 2.90
N ARG A 316 -30.98 21.80 2.73
CA ARG A 316 -30.05 21.02 1.90
C ARG A 316 -28.60 21.05 2.38
N SER A 317 -28.33 21.58 3.56
CA SER A 317 -27.05 21.35 4.24
C SER A 317 -26.93 19.86 4.62
N VAL A 318 -25.70 19.41 4.87
CA VAL A 318 -25.41 17.99 5.10
C VAL A 318 -24.69 17.81 6.41
N GLU A 319 -25.25 16.98 7.27
CA GLU A 319 -24.53 16.43 8.42
C GLU A 319 -23.96 15.07 8.03
N ALA A 320 -22.66 14.93 8.20
CA ALA A 320 -21.95 13.70 7.88
C ALA A 320 -21.24 13.14 9.11
N SER A 321 -21.32 11.82 9.27
CA SER A 321 -20.49 11.09 10.22
C SER A 321 -19.65 10.04 9.47
N PHE A 322 -18.34 10.09 9.64
CA PHE A 322 -17.43 9.10 9.08
C PHE A 322 -16.67 8.38 10.19
N ARG A 323 -16.62 7.05 10.13
CA ARG A 323 -15.85 6.22 11.07
C ARG A 323 -14.53 5.78 10.47
N TYR A 324 -13.43 6.11 11.14
CA TYR A 324 -12.12 5.58 10.84
C TYR A 324 -11.77 4.45 11.82
N ASP A 325 -11.48 3.27 11.29
CA ASP A 325 -10.90 2.16 12.05
C ASP A 325 -9.44 1.97 11.64
N GLY A 326 -8.54 1.93 12.63
CA GLY A 326 -7.10 1.81 12.45
C GLY A 326 -6.42 1.11 13.62
N THR A 327 -5.10 1.26 13.71
CA THR A 327 -4.27 0.66 14.76
C THR A 327 -3.23 1.64 15.29
N THR A 328 -2.81 1.53 16.55
CA THR A 328 -1.68 2.33 17.07
C THR A 328 -0.37 2.02 16.33
N CYS A 329 0.59 2.95 16.39
CA CYS A 329 1.92 2.81 15.79
C CYS A 329 2.91 2.06 16.69
N SER A 330 2.56 1.80 17.96
CA SER A 330 3.37 1.03 18.91
C SER A 330 3.41 -0.45 18.52
N ASN A 331 4.51 -1.14 18.87
CA ASN A 331 4.64 -2.59 18.71
C ASN A 331 3.38 -3.28 19.24
N LEU A 332 2.74 -4.11 18.40
CA LEU A 332 1.44 -4.78 18.65
C LEU A 332 0.18 -3.93 18.41
N GLY A 333 0.27 -2.84 17.63
CA GLY A 333 -0.82 -2.03 17.06
C GLY A 333 -2.22 -2.31 17.60
N ARG A 334 -2.62 -1.61 18.66
CA ARG A 334 -3.96 -1.80 19.24
C ARG A 334 -5.02 -1.22 18.31
N PRO A 335 -6.14 -1.93 18.07
CA PRO A 335 -7.27 -1.37 17.34
C PRO A 335 -7.66 -0.03 17.97
N LEU A 336 -7.85 0.98 17.14
CA LEU A 336 -8.39 2.27 17.55
C LEU A 336 -9.42 2.72 16.52
N ALA A 337 -10.43 3.42 17.00
CA ALA A 337 -11.48 4.00 16.18
C ALA A 337 -11.68 5.48 16.50
N PHE A 338 -11.87 6.28 15.46
CA PHE A 338 -12.18 7.71 15.56
C PHE A 338 -13.40 8.03 14.71
N ASP A 339 -14.29 8.84 15.26
CA ASP A 339 -15.45 9.38 14.58
C ASP A 339 -15.17 10.82 14.13
N TYR A 340 -15.41 11.06 12.85
CA TYR A 340 -15.39 12.38 12.24
C TYR A 340 -16.83 12.85 12.08
N ARG A 341 -17.14 14.06 12.55
CA ARG A 341 -18.44 14.71 12.31
C ARG A 341 -18.22 16.00 11.56
N ILE A 342 -18.88 16.13 10.42
CA ILE A 342 -18.73 17.26 9.49
C ILE A 342 -20.12 17.83 9.23
N ARG A 343 -20.25 19.17 9.30
CA ARG A 343 -21.41 19.88 8.80
C ARG A 343 -21.00 20.66 7.57
N LEU A 344 -21.64 20.36 6.44
CA LEU A 344 -21.43 21.03 5.16
C LEU A 344 -22.61 21.96 4.89
N GLY A 345 -22.33 23.14 4.33
CA GLY A 345 -23.35 24.07 3.86
C GLY A 345 -24.05 23.57 2.60
N THR A 346 -24.76 24.46 1.94
CA THR A 346 -25.64 24.08 0.84
C THR A 346 -24.87 23.71 -0.44
N PRO A 347 -25.46 22.92 -1.36
CA PRO A 347 -24.84 22.62 -2.64
C PRO A 347 -24.58 23.88 -3.48
N ALA A 348 -25.45 24.89 -3.38
CA ALA A 348 -25.33 26.15 -4.12
C ALA A 348 -24.03 26.91 -3.81
N GLU A 349 -23.47 26.69 -2.63
CA GLU A 349 -22.22 27.29 -2.16
C GLU A 349 -21.01 26.34 -2.32
N GLY A 350 -21.20 25.18 -2.96
CA GLY A 350 -20.16 24.17 -3.13
C GLY A 350 -19.90 23.34 -1.87
N TYR A 351 -20.91 23.15 -1.01
CA TYR A 351 -20.78 22.42 0.27
C TYR A 351 -19.64 22.96 1.15
N PRO A 352 -19.68 24.23 1.59
CA PRO A 352 -18.64 24.77 2.45
C PRO A 352 -18.57 24.01 3.77
N ILE A 353 -17.36 23.73 4.27
CA ILE A 353 -17.16 23.01 5.53
C ILE A 353 -17.45 23.96 6.70
N LEU A 354 -18.66 23.90 7.25
CA LEU A 354 -19.11 24.77 8.34
C LEU A 354 -18.55 24.29 9.68
N GLU A 355 -18.57 22.99 9.91
CA GLU A 355 -18.03 22.36 11.11
C GLU A 355 -17.28 21.08 10.75
N ALA A 356 -16.20 20.82 11.48
CA ALA A 356 -15.40 19.61 11.37
C ALA A 356 -14.88 19.27 12.76
N THR A 357 -15.19 18.08 13.25
CA THR A 357 -14.72 17.58 14.54
C THR A 357 -14.26 16.14 14.40
N CYS A 358 -13.25 15.77 15.20
CA CYS A 358 -12.68 14.43 15.25
C CYS A 358 -12.50 14.04 16.72
N SER A 359 -12.98 12.86 17.08
CA SER A 359 -12.88 12.33 18.44
C SER A 359 -12.78 10.81 18.43
N PRO A 360 -12.18 10.17 19.46
CA PRO A 360 -12.25 8.73 19.59
C PRO A 360 -13.71 8.23 19.55
N SER A 361 -13.95 7.10 18.89
CA SER A 361 -15.28 6.50 18.85
C SER A 361 -15.72 6.08 20.25
N ALA A 362 -17.03 6.08 20.50
CA ALA A 362 -17.57 5.73 21.81
C ALA A 362 -17.09 4.32 22.26
N GLY A 363 -16.49 4.25 23.44
CA GLY A 363 -15.97 3.00 24.02
C GLY A 363 -14.60 2.57 23.49
N ASP A 364 -14.00 3.28 22.53
CA ASP A 364 -12.63 3.01 22.11
C ASP A 364 -11.66 3.36 23.23
N THR A 365 -10.66 2.52 23.46
CA THR A 365 -9.52 2.83 24.34
C THR A 365 -8.19 2.61 23.64
N GLY A 366 -8.18 2.27 22.35
CA GLY A 366 -6.96 2.03 21.60
C GLY A 366 -6.08 3.27 21.50
N TYR A 367 -6.73 4.43 21.33
CA TYR A 367 -6.04 5.71 21.23
C TYR A 367 -5.19 6.05 22.47
N THR A 368 -5.53 5.54 23.66
CA THR A 368 -4.75 5.80 24.88
C THR A 368 -3.38 5.14 24.87
N HIS A 369 -3.13 4.23 23.93
CA HIS A 369 -1.86 3.52 23.75
C HIS A 369 -0.99 4.09 22.62
N MET A 370 -1.38 5.24 22.05
CA MET A 370 -0.56 5.98 21.11
C MET A 370 0.66 6.61 21.81
N CYS A 371 1.82 6.61 21.17
CA CYS A 371 3.05 7.13 21.76
C CYS A 371 2.93 8.58 22.24
N GLU A 372 2.28 9.44 21.45
CA GLU A 372 2.04 10.83 21.84
C GLU A 372 0.96 10.97 22.92
N TYR A 373 0.04 10.01 23.00
CA TYR A 373 -0.91 9.99 24.11
C TYR A 373 -0.22 9.65 25.43
N ILE A 374 0.71 8.70 25.42
CA ILE A 374 1.50 8.33 26.60
C ILE A 374 2.37 9.50 27.08
N LYS A 375 2.95 10.27 26.15
CA LYS A 375 3.77 11.46 26.49
C LYS A 375 2.93 12.64 27.01
N GLY A 376 1.71 12.80 26.53
CA GLY A 376 0.91 14.00 26.79
C GLY A 376 -0.52 13.93 26.28
N GLY A 377 -1.28 12.92 26.71
CA GLY A 377 -2.61 12.58 26.17
C GLY A 377 -3.61 13.71 26.15
N ARG A 378 -3.68 14.53 27.20
CA ARG A 378 -4.56 15.72 27.22
C ARG A 378 -4.23 16.69 26.09
N LYS A 379 -2.96 17.04 25.92
CA LYS A 379 -2.49 17.96 24.87
C LYS A 379 -2.74 17.39 23.48
N LEU A 380 -2.52 16.08 23.29
CA LEU A 380 -2.81 15.43 22.02
C LEU A 380 -4.32 15.50 21.71
N MET A 381 -5.19 15.13 22.65
CA MET A 381 -6.64 15.17 22.44
C MET A 381 -7.17 16.57 22.21
N GLU A 382 -6.62 17.58 22.90
CA GLU A 382 -6.92 18.99 22.62
C GLU A 382 -6.50 19.38 21.20
N SER A 383 -5.34 18.92 20.70
CA SER A 383 -4.94 19.16 19.30
C SER A 383 -5.94 18.55 18.33
N ILE A 384 -6.28 17.26 18.50
CA ILE A 384 -7.19 16.56 17.60
C ILE A 384 -8.57 17.23 17.57
N ALA A 385 -9.10 17.61 18.74
CA ALA A 385 -10.42 18.23 18.84
C ALA A 385 -10.48 19.63 18.22
N ASN A 386 -9.34 20.35 18.17
CA ASN A 386 -9.27 21.72 17.64
C ASN A 386 -8.88 21.79 16.15
N GLU A 387 -8.56 20.66 15.52
CA GLU A 387 -8.23 20.60 14.10
C GLU A 387 -9.46 20.82 13.23
N LYS A 388 -9.41 21.88 12.40
CA LYS A 388 -10.49 22.27 11.49
C LYS A 388 -9.94 22.55 10.09
N PRO A 389 -9.37 21.55 9.40
CA PRO A 389 -8.84 21.75 8.07
C PRO A 389 -9.95 22.18 7.11
N LEU A 390 -9.62 23.13 6.23
CA LEU A 390 -10.53 23.67 5.21
C LEU A 390 -11.84 24.28 5.75
N ALA A 391 -11.90 24.65 7.04
CA ALA A 391 -13.07 25.32 7.60
C ALA A 391 -13.44 26.60 6.82
N GLY A 392 -14.72 26.74 6.51
CA GLY A 392 -15.29 27.81 5.69
C GLY A 392 -15.03 27.69 4.19
N GLN A 393 -14.28 26.68 3.73
CA GLN A 393 -13.96 26.48 2.32
C GLN A 393 -14.88 25.44 1.68
N SER A 394 -15.05 25.54 0.36
CA SER A 394 -15.73 24.53 -0.46
C SER A 394 -15.07 23.15 -0.30
N LEU A 395 -15.87 22.08 -0.32
CA LEU A 395 -15.38 20.71 -0.26
C LEU A 395 -14.43 20.37 -1.41
N GLU A 396 -14.57 21.02 -2.58
CA GLU A 396 -13.66 20.83 -3.73
C GLU A 396 -12.21 21.19 -3.42
N ASN A 397 -11.98 22.08 -2.44
CA ASN A 397 -10.63 22.50 -2.10
C ASN A 397 -9.77 21.38 -1.50
N VAL A 398 -10.35 20.22 -1.17
CA VAL A 398 -9.60 19.01 -0.79
C VAL A 398 -8.56 18.60 -1.84
N PHE A 399 -8.83 18.85 -3.12
CA PHE A 399 -7.92 18.49 -4.22
C PHE A 399 -6.79 19.51 -4.42
N ALA A 400 -6.99 20.75 -3.99
CA ALA A 400 -5.95 21.79 -3.99
C ALA A 400 -5.13 21.79 -2.69
N TRP A 401 -5.63 21.13 -1.64
CA TRP A 401 -4.98 21.11 -0.32
C TRP A 401 -3.70 20.28 -0.33
N LYS A 402 -2.56 20.98 -0.29
CA LYS A 402 -1.23 20.38 -0.12
C LYS A 402 -1.09 19.84 1.30
N ARG A 403 -1.14 18.52 1.42
CA ARG A 403 -0.91 17.79 2.68
C ARG A 403 0.13 16.69 2.48
N PRO A 404 1.03 16.44 3.45
CA PRO A 404 1.95 15.32 3.36
C PRO A 404 1.19 13.99 3.34
N TYR A 405 1.67 13.05 2.55
CA TYR A 405 1.11 11.70 2.57
C TYR A 405 1.64 10.95 3.80
N ASN A 406 0.74 10.68 4.74
CA ASN A 406 1.06 9.94 5.96
C ASN A 406 -0.12 9.08 6.43
N PRO A 407 -0.29 7.88 5.88
CA PRO A 407 -1.34 6.93 6.27
C PRO A 407 -1.06 6.19 7.57
N ALA A 408 -0.09 6.65 8.40
CA ALA A 408 0.08 6.15 9.77
C ALA A 408 -1.28 5.92 10.40
N ALA A 409 -1.54 4.68 10.83
CA ALA A 409 -2.86 4.33 11.33
C ALA A 409 -3.17 5.00 12.67
N CYS A 410 -2.14 5.52 13.35
CA CYS A 410 -2.23 6.31 14.57
C CYS A 410 -2.44 7.81 14.30
N TYR A 411 -2.80 8.58 15.34
CA TYR A 411 -3.05 10.02 15.27
C TYR A 411 -1.91 10.88 15.87
N CYS A 412 -0.72 10.30 16.05
CA CYS A 412 0.38 10.94 16.78
C CYS A 412 0.89 12.24 16.14
N SER A 413 1.08 12.26 14.82
CA SER A 413 1.65 13.41 14.11
C SER A 413 0.58 14.21 13.36
N LEU A 414 0.81 15.51 13.16
CA LEU A 414 -0.11 16.39 12.43
C LEU A 414 -0.30 15.90 10.99
N GLU A 415 0.79 15.51 10.32
CA GLU A 415 0.76 15.02 8.94
C GLU A 415 -0.15 13.81 8.80
N SER A 416 -0.13 12.92 9.81
CA SER A 416 -0.99 11.73 9.80
C SER A 416 -2.47 12.05 10.00
N ARG A 417 -2.77 13.13 10.73
CA ARG A 417 -4.14 13.60 10.94
C ARG A 417 -4.66 14.35 9.73
N ASP A 418 -3.83 15.22 9.13
CA ASP A 418 -4.14 15.91 7.88
C ASP A 418 -4.39 14.91 6.75
N HIS A 419 -3.58 13.86 6.64
CA HIS A 419 -3.79 12.79 5.69
C HIS A 419 -5.17 12.13 5.85
N LYS A 420 -5.59 11.79 7.08
CA LYS A 420 -6.91 11.19 7.34
C LYS A 420 -8.05 12.15 7.06
N TRP A 421 -7.92 13.43 7.44
CA TRP A 421 -8.90 14.46 7.07
C TRP A 421 -9.09 14.54 5.55
N GLY A 422 -8.00 14.50 4.79
CA GLY A 422 -8.06 14.46 3.34
C GLY A 422 -8.82 13.24 2.80
N MET A 423 -8.58 12.05 3.35
CA MET A 423 -9.34 10.85 2.98
C MET A 423 -10.84 11.01 3.27
N VAL A 424 -11.19 11.54 4.45
CA VAL A 424 -12.58 11.76 4.86
C VAL A 424 -13.29 12.71 3.90
N PHE A 425 -12.65 13.83 3.56
CA PHE A 425 -13.19 14.80 2.60
C PHE A 425 -13.29 14.24 1.17
N GLU A 426 -12.34 13.42 0.73
CA GLU A 426 -12.43 12.75 -0.58
C GLU A 426 -13.60 11.74 -0.64
N VAL A 427 -13.82 10.96 0.42
CA VAL A 427 -14.98 10.03 0.50
C VAL A 427 -16.29 10.82 0.51
N LEU A 428 -16.36 11.92 1.26
CA LEU A 428 -17.51 12.83 1.28
C LEU A 428 -17.80 13.42 -0.09
N HIS A 429 -16.77 13.96 -0.75
CA HIS A 429 -16.88 14.53 -2.09
C HIS A 429 -17.38 13.47 -3.08
N PHE A 430 -16.81 12.27 -3.06
CA PHE A 430 -17.23 11.17 -3.91
C PHE A 430 -18.71 10.78 -3.69
N ALA A 431 -19.14 10.65 -2.43
CA ALA A 431 -20.51 10.31 -2.09
C ALA A 431 -21.51 11.37 -2.56
N LEU A 432 -21.22 12.65 -2.31
CA LEU A 432 -22.09 13.77 -2.68
C LEU A 432 -22.13 14.02 -4.20
N ALA A 433 -20.98 13.88 -4.88
CA ALA A 433 -20.92 14.00 -6.34
C ALA A 433 -21.68 12.87 -7.05
N GLY A 434 -21.68 11.65 -6.47
CA GLY A 434 -22.46 10.53 -6.98
C GLY A 434 -23.98 10.71 -6.81
N GLN A 435 -24.42 11.43 -5.77
CA GLN A 435 -25.85 11.69 -5.52
C GLN A 435 -26.38 12.95 -6.22
N ALA A 436 -25.53 13.93 -6.53
CA ALA A 436 -25.91 15.08 -7.36
C ALA A 436 -26.36 14.69 -8.77
N GLY A 437 -26.01 13.49 -9.24
CA GLY A 437 -26.48 12.91 -10.51
C GLY A 437 -27.75 12.06 -10.42
N GLY A 438 -28.35 11.90 -9.23
CA GLY A 438 -29.51 11.04 -9.01
C GLY A 438 -30.46 11.61 -7.96
N VAL A 439 -31.42 12.45 -8.39
CA VAL A 439 -32.63 12.74 -7.62
C VAL A 439 -33.48 11.47 -7.64
N LEU A 440 -33.31 10.60 -6.64
CA LEU A 440 -34.24 9.51 -6.41
C LEU A 440 -35.56 10.09 -5.92
N SER A 441 -36.59 9.94 -6.76
CA SER A 441 -37.97 10.22 -6.42
C SER A 441 -38.35 9.48 -5.14
N GLU A 442 -38.97 10.21 -4.23
CA GLU A 442 -39.83 9.64 -3.20
C GLU A 442 -40.83 8.67 -3.85
N ARG A 443 -40.80 7.41 -3.41
CA ARG A 443 -41.98 6.55 -3.41
C ARG A 443 -42.14 5.98 -2.02
N ASN A 444 -42.76 6.78 -1.17
CA ASN A 444 -43.59 6.29 -0.07
C ASN A 444 -45.05 6.61 -0.43
N GLY A 445 -45.92 5.60 -0.41
CA GLY A 445 -47.37 5.74 -0.32
C GLY A 445 -48.14 5.80 -1.64
N GLU A 446 -48.50 4.65 -2.20
CA GLU A 446 -49.81 3.98 -2.03
C GLU A 446 -49.77 2.57 -2.63
#